data_AF-A0A162H2A7-F1
#
_entry.id   AF-A0A162H2A7-F1
#
_cell.length_a   1.000
_cell.length_b   1.000
_cell.length_c   1.000
_cell.angle_alpha   90.00
_cell.angle_beta   90.00
_cell.angle_gamma   90.00
#
_symmetry.space_group_name_H-M   'P 1'
#
loop_
_entity.id
_entity.type
_entity.pdbx_description
1 polymer ?
#
loop_
_entity_poly.entity_id
_entity_poly.type
_entity_poly.pdbx_seq_one_letter_code
_entity_poly.pdbx_strand_id
1 'polypeptide(L)'
;MVRMQDALRVLADFSAPLNLPNDVQISVFGHWKEITGESGSYGGIYRPGARPGDRTEVAVACYNHSTAEALLRTLRHEVQGHYLINTLTPEQKANVLSQIIDMQSEPSMQPLWDEVSGAYADQGITVQAEEVFANIAQDVDASLPRDLRPAATDRDITPKERIAGFIHDQCDRISTGLAKTQIFYVNDVHPKLSADPAEFERRASAKEGASLDGSRRVASVSLGMN
;
A
#
# COMPACT_ATOMS: atom_id res chain seq x y z
N MET A 1 -21.05 1.35 2.24
CA MET A 1 -20.33 0.15 1.79
C MET A 1 -20.03 0.34 0.31
N VAL A 2 -18.77 0.25 -0.09
CA VAL A 2 -18.38 0.36 -1.51
C VAL A 2 -18.76 -0.94 -2.22
N ARG A 3 -19.49 -0.84 -3.33
CA ARG A 3 -19.85 -2.01 -4.14
C ARG A 3 -18.64 -2.45 -4.96
N MET A 4 -18.57 -3.74 -5.27
CA MET A 4 -17.47 -4.31 -6.04
C MET A 4 -17.20 -3.56 -7.36
N GLN A 5 -18.23 -3.22 -8.14
CA GLN A 5 -18.05 -2.48 -9.40
C GLN A 5 -17.44 -1.10 -9.20
N ASP A 6 -17.84 -0.38 -8.15
CA ASP A 6 -17.30 0.94 -7.82
C ASP A 6 -15.85 0.80 -7.34
N ALA A 7 -15.53 -0.24 -6.55
CA ALA A 7 -14.18 -0.53 -6.10
C ALA A 7 -13.22 -0.88 -7.25
N LEU A 8 -13.69 -1.62 -8.25
CA LEU A 8 -12.89 -1.93 -9.45
C LEU A 8 -12.59 -0.69 -10.28
N ARG A 9 -13.53 0.27 -10.36
CA ARG A 9 -13.25 1.55 -11.00
C ARG A 9 -12.19 2.34 -10.24
N VAL A 10 -12.29 2.40 -8.92
CA VAL A 10 -11.27 3.06 -8.08
C VAL A 10 -9.90 2.41 -8.26
N LEU A 11 -9.82 1.07 -8.29
CA LEU A 11 -8.56 0.37 -8.54
C LEU A 11 -7.99 0.71 -9.92
N ALA A 12 -8.81 0.73 -10.97
CA ALA A 12 -8.37 1.06 -12.32
C ALA A 12 -7.80 2.49 -12.38
N ASP A 13 -8.54 3.46 -11.83
CA ASP A 13 -8.13 4.87 -11.81
C ASP A 13 -6.84 5.07 -10.99
N PHE A 14 -6.72 4.37 -9.85
CA PHE A 14 -5.54 4.40 -8.98
C PHE A 14 -4.30 3.81 -9.63
N SER A 15 -4.44 2.67 -10.30
CA SER A 15 -3.30 1.89 -10.82
C SER A 15 -2.78 2.39 -12.16
N ALA A 16 -3.63 3.02 -12.99
CA ALA A 16 -3.26 3.54 -14.30
C ALA A 16 -2.01 4.44 -14.31
N PRO A 17 -1.83 5.43 -13.40
CA PRO A 17 -0.65 6.31 -13.44
C PRO A 17 0.62 5.66 -12.89
N LEU A 18 0.54 4.56 -12.13
CA LEU A 18 1.67 4.02 -11.39
C LEU A 18 2.59 3.11 -12.20
N ASN A 19 2.13 2.61 -13.37
CA ASN A 19 2.87 1.66 -14.22
C ASN A 19 3.59 0.57 -13.38
N LEU A 20 2.83 -0.05 -12.46
CA LEU A 20 3.40 -0.97 -11.48
C LEU A 20 4.08 -2.15 -12.18
N PRO A 21 5.19 -2.68 -11.65
CA PRO A 21 5.85 -3.82 -12.27
C PRO A 21 5.03 -5.10 -12.10
N ASN A 22 5.30 -6.09 -12.96
CA ASN A 22 4.53 -7.34 -13.04
C ASN A 22 4.68 -8.24 -11.80
N ASP A 23 5.58 -7.90 -10.88
CA ASP A 23 5.78 -8.58 -9.61
C ASP A 23 4.84 -8.06 -8.52
N VAL A 24 3.96 -7.09 -8.81
CA VAL A 24 2.90 -6.63 -7.90
C VAL A 24 1.53 -6.99 -8.44
N GLN A 25 0.74 -7.67 -7.62
CA GLN A 25 -0.65 -7.98 -7.91
C GLN A 25 -1.57 -7.25 -6.93
N ILE A 26 -2.44 -6.38 -7.45
CA ILE A 26 -3.49 -5.73 -6.65
C ILE A 26 -4.82 -6.42 -6.93
N SER A 27 -5.50 -6.85 -5.85
CA SER A 27 -6.76 -7.59 -5.92
C SER A 27 -7.81 -6.95 -5.00
N VAL A 28 -9.05 -6.87 -5.50
CA VAL A 28 -10.21 -6.44 -4.69
C VAL A 28 -11.08 -7.65 -4.35
N PHE A 29 -11.42 -7.78 -3.08
CA PHE A 29 -12.31 -8.78 -2.52
C PHE A 29 -13.54 -8.10 -1.92
N GLY A 30 -14.66 -8.83 -1.83
CA GLY A 30 -15.83 -8.33 -1.12
C GLY A 30 -15.55 -8.24 0.36
N HIS A 31 -15.16 -9.37 0.97
CA HIS A 31 -15.00 -9.51 2.42
C HIS A 31 -13.56 -9.82 2.83
N TRP A 32 -13.16 -9.35 4.02
CA TRP A 32 -11.86 -9.66 4.65
C TRP A 32 -11.57 -11.15 4.75
N LYS A 33 -12.61 -11.96 5.04
CA LYS A 33 -12.49 -13.42 5.10
C LYS A 33 -11.99 -14.06 3.82
N GLU A 34 -12.23 -13.44 2.67
CA GLU A 34 -11.71 -13.93 1.40
C GLU A 34 -10.19 -13.73 1.27
N ILE A 35 -9.65 -12.71 1.95
CA ILE A 35 -8.24 -12.34 1.97
C ILE A 35 -7.45 -13.17 2.98
N THR A 36 -7.99 -13.38 4.19
CA THR A 36 -7.26 -13.99 5.31
C THR A 36 -7.79 -15.36 5.74
N GLY A 37 -9.01 -15.73 5.35
CA GLY A 37 -9.72 -16.88 5.90
C GLY A 37 -10.51 -16.58 7.18
N GLU A 38 -10.33 -15.40 7.77
CA GLU A 38 -10.96 -14.99 9.03
C GLU A 38 -11.84 -13.74 8.86
N SER A 39 -12.88 -13.61 9.69
CA SER A 39 -13.69 -12.38 9.70
C SER A 39 -12.89 -11.22 10.31
N GLY A 40 -13.03 -10.02 9.77
CA GLY A 40 -12.34 -8.83 10.28
C GLY A 40 -12.81 -7.56 9.58
N SER A 41 -12.49 -6.42 10.20
CA SER A 41 -12.89 -5.08 9.74
C SER A 41 -11.77 -4.31 9.04
N TYR A 42 -10.59 -4.92 8.84
CA TYR A 42 -9.47 -4.28 8.17
C TYR A 42 -9.77 -3.99 6.69
N GLY A 43 -9.23 -2.87 6.20
CA GLY A 43 -9.49 -2.40 4.84
C GLY A 43 -8.64 -3.11 3.80
N GLY A 44 -7.35 -3.29 4.06
CA GLY A 44 -6.38 -3.84 3.12
C GLY A 44 -5.27 -4.61 3.81
N ILE A 45 -4.45 -5.25 2.98
CA ILE A 45 -3.20 -5.89 3.40
C ILE A 45 -2.20 -5.85 2.26
N TYR A 46 -0.97 -5.52 2.60
CA TYR A 46 0.22 -5.73 1.81
C TYR A 46 0.93 -7.02 2.26
N ARG A 47 1.35 -7.85 1.31
CA ARG A 47 2.21 -9.02 1.56
C ARG A 47 3.40 -9.02 0.58
N PRO A 48 4.64 -8.94 1.07
CA PRO A 48 5.80 -9.09 0.21
C PRO A 48 5.90 -10.52 -0.32
N GLY A 49 6.45 -10.68 -1.52
CA GLY A 49 6.78 -12.00 -2.06
C GLY A 49 7.77 -12.74 -1.15
N ALA A 50 7.51 -14.02 -0.86
CA ALA A 50 8.30 -14.79 0.11
C ALA A 50 9.68 -15.20 -0.41
N ARG A 51 9.86 -15.31 -1.73
CA ARG A 51 11.08 -15.77 -2.41
C ARG A 51 11.39 -14.96 -3.67
N PRO A 52 12.61 -15.06 -4.23
CA PRO A 52 12.94 -14.39 -5.49
C PRO A 52 12.03 -14.88 -6.62
N GLY A 53 11.31 -13.93 -7.24
CA GLY A 53 10.35 -14.21 -8.30
C GLY A 53 8.91 -14.43 -7.81
N ASP A 54 8.67 -14.50 -6.50
CA ASP A 54 7.31 -14.49 -5.96
C ASP A 54 6.68 -13.10 -6.14
N ARG A 55 5.38 -13.07 -6.39
CA ARG A 55 4.63 -11.82 -6.50
C ARG A 55 4.40 -11.22 -5.12
N THR A 56 4.53 -9.91 -5.04
CA THR A 56 3.99 -9.08 -3.97
C THR A 56 2.48 -8.97 -4.16
N GLU A 57 1.73 -9.14 -3.09
CA GLU A 57 0.28 -9.05 -3.09
C GLU A 57 -0.19 -7.82 -2.35
N VAL A 58 -1.15 -7.12 -2.94
CA VAL A 58 -1.99 -6.15 -2.23
C VAL A 58 -3.43 -6.58 -2.39
N ALA A 59 -4.14 -6.73 -1.28
CA ALA A 59 -5.53 -7.14 -1.27
C ALA A 59 -6.38 -6.16 -0.46
N VAL A 60 -7.53 -5.76 -0.98
CA VAL A 60 -8.46 -4.82 -0.32
C VAL A 60 -9.85 -5.44 -0.19
N ALA A 61 -10.45 -5.34 0.99
CA ALA A 61 -11.82 -5.77 1.27
C ALA A 61 -12.80 -4.59 1.07
N CYS A 62 -13.42 -4.49 -0.10
CA CYS A 62 -14.19 -3.30 -0.45
C CYS A 62 -15.43 -3.08 0.43
N TYR A 63 -16.01 -4.15 1.00
CA TYR A 63 -17.19 -4.03 1.84
C TYR A 63 -16.91 -3.45 3.24
N ASN A 64 -15.64 -3.36 3.64
CA ASN A 64 -15.25 -2.70 4.88
C ASN A 64 -15.16 -1.17 4.75
N HIS A 65 -15.35 -0.63 3.54
CA HIS A 65 -15.24 0.81 3.27
C HIS A 65 -16.61 1.45 3.09
N SER A 66 -16.82 2.61 3.70
CA SER A 66 -18.05 3.39 3.57
C SER A 66 -18.13 4.14 2.24
N THR A 67 -17.00 4.66 1.75
CA THR A 67 -16.89 5.51 0.56
C THR A 67 -15.75 5.07 -0.37
N ALA A 68 -15.83 5.46 -1.65
CA ALA A 68 -14.76 5.23 -2.63
C ALA A 68 -13.44 5.91 -2.23
N GLU A 69 -13.53 7.07 -1.59
CA GLU A 69 -12.36 7.79 -1.05
C GLU A 69 -11.68 6.99 0.07
N ALA A 70 -12.43 6.39 0.99
CA ALA A 70 -11.86 5.54 2.03
C ALA A 70 -11.13 4.33 1.42
N LEU A 71 -11.72 3.69 0.39
CA LEU A 71 -11.08 2.60 -0.33
C LEU A 71 -9.80 3.06 -1.05
N LEU A 72 -9.84 4.24 -1.68
CA LEU A 72 -8.66 4.84 -2.32
C LEU A 72 -7.54 5.09 -1.31
N ARG A 73 -7.86 5.66 -0.13
CA ARG A 73 -6.89 5.85 0.96
C ARG A 73 -6.23 4.53 1.37
N THR A 74 -7.00 3.46 1.50
CA THR A 74 -6.44 2.12 1.78
C THR A 74 -5.54 1.63 0.65
N LEU A 75 -5.93 1.77 -0.62
CA LEU A 75 -5.04 1.43 -1.74
C LEU A 75 -3.72 2.20 -1.70
N ARG A 76 -3.78 3.49 -1.39
CA ARG A 76 -2.59 4.34 -1.21
C ARG A 76 -1.75 3.89 -0.02
N HIS A 77 -2.37 3.52 1.10
CA HIS A 77 -1.67 2.99 2.27
C HIS A 77 -0.87 1.73 1.93
N GLU A 78 -1.50 0.73 1.31
CA GLU A 78 -0.84 -0.54 0.98
C GLU A 78 0.21 -0.39 -0.13
N VAL A 79 -0.10 0.38 -1.18
CA VAL A 79 0.76 0.47 -2.37
C VAL A 79 1.77 1.62 -2.25
N GLN A 80 1.32 2.84 -1.95
CA GLN A 80 2.22 3.98 -1.84
C GLN A 80 2.92 4.05 -0.48
N GLY A 81 2.38 3.39 0.54
CA GLY A 81 3.05 3.19 1.83
C GLY A 81 3.97 1.98 1.78
N HIS A 82 3.41 0.80 2.03
CA HIS A 82 4.20 -0.42 2.24
C HIS A 82 4.94 -0.89 0.98
N TYR A 83 4.29 -0.95 -0.18
CA TYR A 83 4.99 -1.40 -1.37
C TYR A 83 6.14 -0.45 -1.76
N LEU A 84 5.90 0.87 -1.84
CA LEU A 84 6.94 1.83 -2.24
C LEU A 84 8.14 1.83 -1.31
N ILE A 85 7.93 1.85 0.02
CA ILE A 85 9.06 1.87 0.96
C ILE A 85 9.90 0.58 0.86
N ASN A 86 9.29 -0.53 0.47
CA ASN A 86 9.96 -1.81 0.23
C ASN A 86 10.63 -1.92 -1.16
N THR A 87 10.59 -0.87 -1.98
CA THR A 87 11.42 -0.78 -3.20
C THR A 87 12.82 -0.21 -2.93
N LEU A 88 13.04 0.36 -1.75
CA LEU A 88 14.30 0.95 -1.31
C LEU A 88 15.30 -0.13 -0.86
N THR A 89 16.60 0.18 -0.89
CA THR A 89 17.60 -0.67 -0.21
C THR A 89 17.33 -0.75 1.30
N PRO A 90 17.79 -1.80 2.00
CA PRO A 90 17.60 -1.89 3.45
C PRO A 90 18.19 -0.69 4.19
N GLU A 91 19.33 -0.19 3.71
CA GLU A 91 19.97 1.02 4.22
C GLU A 91 19.13 2.27 3.95
N GLN A 92 18.56 2.41 2.75
CA GLN A 92 17.66 3.52 2.41
C GLN A 92 16.37 3.47 3.22
N LYS A 93 15.71 2.31 3.34
CA LYS A 93 14.51 2.10 4.17
C LYS A 93 14.82 2.44 5.63
N ALA A 94 15.90 1.90 6.19
CA ALA A 94 16.30 2.19 7.56
C ALA A 94 16.56 3.69 7.80
N ASN A 95 17.21 4.37 6.84
CA ASN A 95 17.45 5.81 6.94
C ASN A 95 16.15 6.63 6.87
N VAL A 96 15.19 6.27 5.99
CA VAL A 96 13.87 6.92 5.92
C VAL A 96 13.12 6.72 7.23
N LEU A 97 13.04 5.48 7.72
CA LEU A 97 12.33 5.17 8.97
C LEU A 97 12.97 5.85 10.19
N SER A 98 14.31 5.90 10.27
CA SER A 98 15.01 6.63 11.34
C SER A 98 14.64 8.11 11.36
N GLN A 99 14.60 8.76 10.19
CA GLN A 99 14.20 10.17 10.10
C GLN A 99 12.75 10.40 10.55
N ILE A 100 11.84 9.48 10.23
CA ILE A 100 10.44 9.56 10.68
C ILE A 100 10.34 9.43 12.21
N ILE A 101 11.15 8.55 12.81
CA ILE A 101 11.25 8.39 14.28
C ILE A 101 11.82 9.66 14.91
N ASP A 102 12.89 10.23 14.36
CA ASP A 102 13.53 11.43 14.88
C ASP A 102 12.58 12.65 14.86
N MET A 103 11.60 12.65 13.94
CA MET A 103 10.61 13.70 13.77
C MET A 103 9.30 13.44 14.54
N GLN A 104 9.24 12.44 15.44
CA GLN A 104 7.98 12.06 16.09
C GLN A 104 7.32 13.19 16.90
N SER A 105 8.11 14.09 17.48
CA SER A 105 7.65 15.22 18.28
C SER A 105 7.31 16.46 17.45
N GLU A 106 7.54 16.44 16.15
CA GLU A 106 7.25 17.57 15.28
C GLU A 106 5.72 17.78 15.16
N PRO A 107 5.19 19.01 15.25
CA PRO A 107 3.74 19.25 15.27
C PRO A 107 2.98 18.66 14.09
N SER A 108 3.60 18.60 12.90
CA SER A 108 3.00 18.00 11.70
C SER A 108 2.94 16.47 11.72
N MET A 109 3.75 15.83 12.57
CA MET A 109 3.91 14.37 12.66
C MET A 109 3.17 13.80 13.87
N GLN A 110 3.09 14.56 14.97
CA GLN A 110 2.54 14.10 16.23
C GLN A 110 1.14 13.45 16.12
N PRO A 111 0.16 14.00 15.38
CA PRO A 111 -1.15 13.36 15.27
C PRO A 111 -1.11 11.95 14.64
N LEU A 112 -0.20 11.74 13.69
CA LEU A 112 -0.01 10.43 13.05
C LEU A 112 0.64 9.44 14.02
N TRP A 113 1.62 9.91 14.80
CA TRP A 113 2.26 9.11 15.82
C TRP A 113 1.31 8.75 16.98
N ASP A 114 0.44 9.66 17.41
CA ASP A 114 -0.56 9.39 18.43
C ASP A 114 -1.55 8.30 17.96
N GLU A 115 -1.99 8.35 16.70
CA GLU A 115 -2.86 7.34 16.10
C GLU A 115 -2.15 5.96 16.01
N VAL A 116 -0.94 5.94 15.43
CA VAL A 116 -0.20 4.70 15.20
C VAL A 116 0.25 4.05 16.51
N SER A 117 0.76 4.82 17.46
CA SER A 117 1.21 4.29 18.76
C SER A 117 0.06 3.67 19.55
N GLY A 118 -1.17 4.18 19.38
CA GLY A 118 -2.38 3.57 19.94
C GLY A 118 -2.78 2.28 19.21
N ALA A 119 -2.81 2.29 17.88
CA ALA A 119 -3.25 1.14 17.07
C ALA A 119 -2.24 -0.03 17.07
N TYR A 120 -0.94 0.28 17.17
CA TYR A 120 0.18 -0.65 17.06
C TYR A 120 1.05 -0.68 18.32
N ALA A 121 0.44 -0.50 19.49
CA ALA A 121 1.15 -0.45 20.78
C ALA A 121 1.97 -1.71 21.11
N ASP A 122 1.62 -2.87 20.52
CA ASP A 122 2.35 -4.14 20.69
C ASP A 122 3.52 -4.31 19.70
N GLN A 123 3.70 -3.36 18.78
CA GLN A 123 4.74 -3.41 17.75
C GLN A 123 5.95 -2.53 18.11
N GLY A 124 7.12 -2.87 17.54
CA GLY A 124 8.34 -2.09 17.71
C GLY A 124 8.31 -0.73 17.00
N ILE A 125 9.16 0.21 17.42
CA ILE A 125 9.16 1.58 16.91
C ILE A 125 9.37 1.68 15.39
N THR A 126 10.17 0.79 14.80
CA THR A 126 10.39 0.75 13.34
C THR A 126 9.14 0.34 12.57
N VAL A 127 8.34 -0.58 13.12
CA VAL A 127 7.03 -0.95 12.57
C VAL A 127 6.10 0.25 12.62
N GLN A 128 6.02 0.91 13.77
CA GLN A 128 5.18 2.10 13.92
C GLN A 128 5.61 3.22 12.96
N ALA A 129 6.91 3.43 12.76
CA ALA A 129 7.41 4.41 11.79
C ALA A 129 6.98 4.08 10.34
N GLU A 130 6.92 2.80 9.98
CA GLU A 130 6.43 2.37 8.68
C GLU A 130 4.92 2.62 8.52
N GLU A 131 4.13 2.37 9.55
CA GLU A 131 2.70 2.72 9.58
C GLU A 131 2.48 4.24 9.49
N VAL A 132 3.33 5.05 10.12
CA VAL A 132 3.30 6.52 9.96
C VAL A 132 3.58 6.91 8.50
N PHE A 133 4.59 6.29 7.87
CA PHE A 133 4.87 6.49 6.44
C PHE A 133 3.65 6.13 5.58
N ALA A 134 3.04 4.97 5.82
CA ALA A 134 1.88 4.49 5.08
C ALA A 134 0.63 5.35 5.34
N ASN A 135 0.47 5.96 6.52
CA ASN A 135 -0.60 6.92 6.78
C ASN A 135 -0.40 8.24 6.03
N ILE A 136 0.84 8.74 5.90
CA ILE A 136 1.14 9.91 5.08
C ILE A 136 0.80 9.64 3.61
N ALA A 137 1.09 8.42 3.12
CA ALA A 137 0.81 8.01 1.75
C ALA A 137 -0.69 8.11 1.38
N GLN A 138 -1.62 7.98 2.33
CA GLN A 138 -3.07 8.07 2.07
C GLN A 138 -3.49 9.41 1.45
N ASP A 139 -2.74 10.49 1.76
CA ASP A 139 -3.01 11.84 1.27
C ASP A 139 -2.28 12.15 -0.05
N VAL A 140 -1.42 11.24 -0.55
CA VAL A 140 -0.59 11.46 -1.74
C VAL A 140 -1.34 11.09 -3.02
N ASP A 141 -1.61 12.08 -3.87
CA ASP A 141 -2.19 11.85 -5.19
C ASP A 141 -1.09 11.78 -6.27
N ALA A 142 -0.68 10.55 -6.62
CA ALA A 142 0.38 10.32 -7.62
C ALA A 142 0.07 10.90 -9.01
N SER A 143 -1.19 11.21 -9.32
CA SER A 143 -1.55 11.84 -10.59
C SER A 143 -1.25 13.34 -10.63
N LEU A 144 -1.00 13.98 -9.48
CA LEU A 144 -0.71 15.41 -9.41
C LEU A 144 0.58 15.75 -10.15
N PRO A 145 0.57 16.74 -11.07
CA PRO A 145 1.77 17.27 -11.72
C PRO A 145 2.82 17.75 -10.71
N ARG A 146 4.11 17.57 -11.04
CA ARG A 146 5.25 17.91 -10.15
C ARG A 146 5.28 19.37 -9.70
N ASP A 147 4.85 20.29 -10.56
CA ASP A 147 4.77 21.72 -10.32
C ASP A 147 3.68 22.14 -9.32
N LEU A 148 2.71 21.27 -9.06
CA LEU A 148 1.67 21.48 -8.05
C LEU A 148 1.99 20.82 -6.69
N ARG A 149 3.14 20.15 -6.59
CA ARG A 149 3.59 19.48 -5.35
C ARG A 149 4.46 20.44 -4.52
N PRO A 150 4.40 20.39 -3.18
CA PRO A 150 5.33 21.15 -2.33
C PRO A 150 6.78 20.81 -2.65
N ALA A 151 7.60 21.80 -2.99
CA ALA A 151 9.00 21.58 -3.32
C ALA A 151 9.82 21.30 -2.05
N ALA A 152 10.61 20.21 -2.04
CA ALA A 152 11.47 19.82 -0.92
C ALA A 152 12.47 20.91 -0.47
N THR A 153 12.71 21.92 -1.32
CA THR A 153 13.63 23.05 -1.10
C THR A 153 12.98 24.26 -0.45
N ASP A 154 11.65 24.27 -0.30
CA ASP A 154 10.97 25.37 0.38
C ASP A 154 11.23 25.31 1.89
N ARG A 155 11.62 26.44 2.47
CA ARG A 155 12.09 26.50 3.88
C ARG A 155 10.96 26.29 4.88
N ASP A 156 9.72 26.42 4.43
CA ASP A 156 8.52 26.37 5.25
C ASP A 156 7.78 25.02 5.15
N ILE A 157 8.35 24.00 4.47
CA ILE A 157 7.72 22.68 4.44
C ILE A 157 7.88 21.95 5.76
N THR A 158 6.79 21.37 6.22
CA THR A 158 6.77 20.50 7.38
C THR A 158 7.42 19.14 7.09
N PRO A 159 7.88 18.42 8.12
CA PRO A 159 8.29 17.02 8.00
C PRO A 159 7.28 16.13 7.25
N LYS A 160 5.98 16.25 7.55
CA LYS A 160 4.92 15.50 6.86
C LYS A 160 4.93 15.77 5.36
N GLU A 161 5.02 17.03 4.95
CA GLU A 161 5.06 17.43 3.53
C GLU A 161 6.34 16.96 2.82
N ARG A 162 7.48 16.97 3.53
CA ARG A 162 8.73 16.42 3.00
C ARG A 162 8.62 14.94 2.69
N ILE A 163 7.99 14.17 3.58
CA ILE A 163 7.76 12.72 3.38
C ILE A 163 6.75 12.50 2.24
N ALA A 164 5.68 13.29 2.17
CA ALA A 164 4.73 13.24 1.05
C ALA A 164 5.40 13.52 -0.30
N GLY A 165 6.30 14.52 -0.35
CA GLY A 165 7.12 14.81 -1.52
C GLY A 165 8.03 13.65 -1.93
N PHE A 166 8.66 12.98 -0.95
CA PHE A 166 9.43 11.76 -1.20
C PHE A 166 8.57 10.64 -1.79
N ILE A 167 7.36 10.41 -1.28
CA ILE A 167 6.42 9.39 -1.80
C ILE A 167 6.04 9.71 -3.25
N HIS A 168 5.74 10.98 -3.55
CA HIS A 168 5.48 11.45 -4.91
C HIS A 168 6.67 11.16 -5.84
N ASP A 169 7.90 11.45 -5.41
CA ASP A 169 9.09 11.16 -6.20
C ASP A 169 9.28 9.66 -6.44
N GLN A 170 8.99 8.80 -5.45
CA GLN A 170 9.02 7.35 -5.64
C GLN A 170 7.92 6.88 -6.61
N CYS A 171 6.71 7.44 -6.53
CA CYS A 171 5.65 7.17 -7.50
C CYS A 171 6.11 7.49 -8.93
N ASP A 172 6.74 8.65 -9.16
CA ASP A 172 7.27 9.04 -10.47
C ASP A 172 8.38 8.10 -10.95
N ARG A 173 9.24 7.62 -10.04
CA ARG A 173 10.32 6.69 -10.39
C ARG A 173 9.79 5.32 -10.80
N ILE A 174 8.75 4.81 -10.14
CA ILE A 174 8.10 3.56 -10.56
C ILE A 174 7.35 3.76 -11.87
N SER A 175 6.59 4.86 -12.00
CA SER A 175 5.79 5.11 -13.21
C SER A 175 6.65 5.19 -14.47
N THR A 176 7.86 5.74 -14.35
CA THR A 176 8.86 5.86 -15.43
C THR A 176 9.77 4.64 -15.58
N GLY A 177 9.61 3.60 -14.76
CA GLY A 177 10.48 2.41 -14.77
C GLY A 177 11.93 2.67 -14.31
N LEU A 178 12.20 3.85 -13.74
CA LEU A 178 13.51 4.25 -13.21
C LEU A 178 13.78 3.65 -11.81
N ALA A 179 12.73 3.31 -11.07
CA ALA A 179 12.80 2.42 -9.92
C ALA A 179 12.31 1.04 -10.36
N LYS A 180 13.24 0.08 -10.42
CA LYS A 180 12.90 -1.35 -10.45
C LYS A 180 12.82 -1.82 -9.01
N THR A 181 11.80 -2.60 -8.69
CA THR A 181 11.64 -3.25 -7.39
C THR A 181 12.97 -3.88 -6.99
N GLN A 182 13.57 -3.40 -5.91
CA GLN A 182 14.66 -4.12 -5.29
C GLN A 182 14.03 -4.91 -4.15
N ILE A 183 13.68 -6.17 -4.42
CA ILE A 183 13.09 -7.04 -3.40
C ILE A 183 14.20 -7.36 -2.39
N PHE A 184 14.12 -6.78 -1.19
CA PHE A 184 15.02 -7.11 -0.08
C PHE A 184 14.29 -7.93 0.99
N TYR A 185 14.75 -9.16 1.16
CA TYR A 185 14.34 -10.08 2.20
C TYR A 185 14.94 -9.66 3.54
N VAL A 186 14.28 -8.81 4.32
CA VAL A 186 14.19 -8.88 5.79
C VAL A 186 13.74 -7.54 6.36
N ASN A 187 12.71 -7.60 7.22
CA ASN A 187 12.09 -6.53 8.03
C ASN A 187 10.80 -5.95 7.46
N ASP A 188 9.78 -6.80 7.32
CA ASP A 188 8.40 -6.36 7.12
C ASP A 188 7.46 -6.79 8.23
N VAL A 189 6.45 -5.96 8.38
CA VAL A 189 5.61 -5.69 9.55
C VAL A 189 4.55 -6.76 9.85
N HIS A 190 4.34 -7.71 8.93
CA HIS A 190 3.22 -8.65 9.04
C HIS A 190 3.63 -10.12 9.03
N PRO A 191 4.39 -10.61 10.03
CA PRO A 191 4.54 -12.05 10.24
C PRO A 191 3.25 -12.71 10.77
N LYS A 192 2.26 -11.94 11.26
CA LYS A 192 1.07 -12.49 11.95
C LYS A 192 -0.08 -12.91 11.02
N LEU A 193 -0.07 -12.54 9.74
CA LEU A 193 -1.15 -12.87 8.77
C LEU A 193 -0.66 -13.68 7.57
N SER A 194 0.48 -14.38 7.71
CA SER A 194 1.05 -15.26 6.67
C SER A 194 0.15 -16.49 6.45
N ALA A 195 -0.97 -16.29 5.75
CA ALA A 195 -1.50 -17.35 4.92
C ALA A 195 -0.42 -17.69 3.88
N ASP A 196 -0.21 -18.98 3.64
CA ASP A 196 0.70 -19.49 2.60
C ASP A 196 0.43 -18.74 1.27
N PRO A 197 1.43 -18.06 0.66
CA PRO A 197 1.27 -17.39 -0.63
C PRO A 197 0.66 -18.31 -1.70
N ALA A 198 0.99 -19.61 -1.67
CA ALA A 198 0.42 -20.58 -2.59
C ALA A 198 -1.08 -20.84 -2.31
N GLU A 199 -1.58 -20.61 -1.10
CA GLU A 199 -3.00 -20.69 -0.77
C GLU A 199 -3.78 -19.48 -1.31
N PHE A 200 -3.18 -18.30 -1.29
CA PHE A 200 -3.78 -17.11 -1.91
C PHE A 200 -3.88 -17.26 -3.42
N GLU A 201 -2.79 -17.64 -4.10
CA GLU A 201 -2.80 -17.89 -5.55
C GLU A 201 -3.85 -18.94 -5.92
N ARG A 202 -3.95 -20.05 -5.17
CA ARG A 202 -5.01 -21.06 -5.36
C ARG A 202 -6.41 -20.46 -5.20
N ARG A 203 -6.65 -19.56 -4.24
CA ARG A 203 -7.96 -18.90 -4.03
C ARG A 203 -8.28 -17.86 -5.11
N ALA A 204 -7.27 -17.17 -5.64
CA ALA A 204 -7.41 -16.21 -6.73
C ALA A 204 -7.70 -16.95 -8.06
N SER A 205 -6.88 -17.94 -8.42
CA SER A 205 -7.02 -18.74 -9.64
C SER A 205 -8.26 -19.65 -9.66
N ALA A 206 -8.68 -20.21 -8.51
CA ALA A 206 -9.92 -20.98 -8.43
C ALA A 206 -11.18 -20.15 -8.72
N LYS A 207 -11.08 -18.81 -8.65
CA LYS A 207 -12.20 -17.88 -8.89
C LYS A 207 -12.20 -17.25 -10.28
N GLU A 208 -11.10 -17.33 -11.06
CA GLU A 208 -11.11 -16.95 -12.48
C GLU A 208 -11.97 -17.88 -13.34
N GLY A 209 -12.21 -19.12 -12.89
CA GLY A 209 -13.11 -20.10 -13.55
C GLY A 209 -14.58 -20.07 -13.09
N ALA A 210 -14.96 -19.21 -12.13
CA ALA A 210 -16.30 -19.19 -11.57
C ALA A 210 -17.20 -18.14 -12.26
N SER A 211 -18.20 -18.65 -12.97
CA SER A 211 -19.26 -17.95 -13.70
C SER A 211 -19.91 -16.78 -12.92
N LEU A 212 -20.40 -15.83 -13.73
CA LEU A 212 -21.06 -14.57 -13.41
C LEU A 212 -22.30 -14.75 -12.51
N ASP A 213 -22.11 -14.75 -11.19
CA ASP A 213 -23.16 -14.41 -10.23
C ASP A 213 -22.68 -13.26 -9.33
N GLY A 214 -23.53 -12.24 -9.17
CA GLY A 214 -23.21 -10.86 -8.78
C GLY A 214 -22.72 -10.64 -7.35
N SER A 215 -22.36 -11.69 -6.61
CA SER A 215 -21.95 -11.60 -5.19
C SER A 215 -20.52 -12.07 -4.91
N ARG A 216 -19.77 -12.57 -5.91
CA ARG A 216 -18.40 -13.11 -5.72
C ARG A 216 -17.47 -12.81 -6.89
N ARG A 217 -17.19 -11.54 -7.17
CA ARG A 217 -16.14 -11.19 -8.15
C ARG A 217 -14.85 -10.88 -7.41
N VAL A 218 -13.85 -11.73 -7.57
CA VAL A 218 -12.46 -11.34 -7.37
C VAL A 218 -12.01 -10.82 -8.73
N ALA A 219 -11.47 -9.60 -8.77
CA ALA A 219 -10.74 -9.15 -9.94
C ALA A 219 -9.34 -8.75 -9.46
N SER A 220 -8.35 -9.40 -10.06
CA SER A 220 -6.95 -9.04 -9.96
C SER A 220 -6.58 -8.27 -11.21
N VAL A 221 -5.96 -7.11 -11.05
CA VAL A 221 -5.25 -6.49 -12.16
C VAL A 221 -3.82 -7.03 -12.09
N SER A 222 -3.53 -8.07 -12.89
CA SER A 222 -2.15 -8.38 -13.26
C SER A 222 -1.79 -7.37 -14.35
N LEU A 223 -1.14 -6.27 -13.98
CA LEU A 223 -0.69 -5.27 -14.95
C LEU A 223 0.42 -5.91 -15.80
N GLY A 224 0.21 -5.99 -17.12
CA GLY A 224 1.23 -6.42 -18.06
C GLY A 224 0.72 -7.06 -19.35
N MET A 225 0.42 -6.24 -20.36
CA MET A 225 0.70 -6.50 -21.78
C MET A 225 0.80 -5.18 -22.56
N ASN A 226 2.03 -4.68 -22.72
CA ASN A 226 2.62 -4.23 -23.99
C ASN A 226 4.11 -3.92 -23.81
#